data_AF-A0A090XBQ3-F1
#
_entry.id   AF-A0A090XBQ3-F1
#
_cell.length_a   1.000
_cell.length_b   1.000
_cell.length_c   1.000
_cell.angle_alpha   90.00
_cell.angle_beta   90.00
_cell.angle_gamma   90.00
#
_symmetry.space_group_name_H-M   'P 1'
#
loop_
_entity.id
_entity.type
_entity.pdbx_description
1 polymer ?
#
loop_
_entity_poly.entity_id
_entity_poly.type
_entity_poly.pdbx_seq_one_letter_code
_entity_poly.pdbx_strand_id
1 'polypeptide(L)'
;FYCPDCYSLIQKETSPKCPLDNIDWELKTSCCLAECNLNYSRVRCPNTGYGCEYVDYLDRMNDHVGYCAFYPLPCIKCGITVGYNNLVSHLLRSCKFRGNETADPKPAVLDAVG
;
A
#
# COMPACT_ATOMS: atom_id res chain seq x y z
N PHE A 1 -8.81 -4.82 -22.05
CA PHE A 1 -8.52 -6.04 -21.28
C PHE A 1 -8.95 -5.80 -19.84
N TYR A 2 -9.68 -6.73 -19.24
CA TYR A 2 -10.09 -6.67 -17.83
C TYR A 2 -9.34 -7.76 -17.06
N CYS A 3 -8.98 -7.50 -15.81
CA CYS A 3 -8.45 -8.56 -14.95
C CYS A 3 -9.54 -9.63 -14.69
N PRO A 4 -9.18 -10.86 -14.30
CA PRO A 4 -10.14 -11.94 -14.09
C PRO A 4 -11.30 -11.59 -13.13
N ASP A 5 -11.00 -10.85 -12.07
CA ASP A 5 -12.02 -10.44 -11.09
C ASP A 5 -12.99 -9.41 -11.68
N CYS A 6 -12.48 -8.37 -12.35
CA CYS A 6 -13.32 -7.39 -13.05
C CYS A 6 -14.17 -8.05 -14.14
N TYR A 7 -13.59 -8.98 -14.91
CA TYR A 7 -14.30 -9.74 -15.91
C TYR A 7 -15.45 -10.56 -15.29
N SER A 8 -15.19 -11.22 -14.15
CA SER A 8 -16.18 -11.99 -13.40
C SER A 8 -17.28 -11.12 -12.80
N LEU A 9 -16.99 -9.88 -12.43
CA LEU A 9 -17.99 -8.93 -11.94
C LEU A 9 -18.94 -8.51 -13.06
N ILE A 10 -18.41 -8.16 -14.23
CA ILE A 10 -19.24 -7.76 -15.39
C ILE A 10 -20.20 -8.89 -15.76
N GLN A 11 -19.73 -10.15 -15.77
CA GLN A 11 -20.57 -11.32 -16.06
C GLN A 11 -21.78 -11.50 -15.13
N LYS A 12 -21.71 -10.99 -13.90
CA LYS A 12 -22.77 -11.14 -12.90
C LYS A 12 -23.87 -10.07 -13.02
N GLU A 13 -23.70 -9.07 -13.89
CA GLU A 13 -24.68 -8.02 -14.08
C GLU A 13 -25.96 -8.52 -14.78
N THR A 14 -27.10 -7.91 -14.47
CA THR A 14 -28.37 -8.20 -15.12
C THR A 14 -28.38 -7.57 -16.52
N SER A 15 -28.05 -8.36 -17.55
CA SER A 15 -27.75 -7.92 -18.93
C SER A 15 -26.33 -7.35 -19.06
N PRO A 16 -25.30 -8.20 -18.96
CA PRO A 16 -23.92 -7.76 -18.97
C PRO A 16 -23.59 -7.12 -20.32
N LYS A 17 -22.97 -5.93 -20.26
CA LYS A 17 -22.45 -5.21 -21.42
C LYS A 17 -21.00 -4.87 -21.19
N CYS A 18 -20.22 -4.79 -22.26
CA CYS A 18 -18.83 -4.40 -22.19
C CYS A 18 -18.70 -2.92 -21.78
N PRO A 19 -18.02 -2.58 -20.68
CA PRO A 19 -17.86 -1.19 -20.26
C PRO A 19 -17.07 -0.29 -21.23
N LEU A 20 -16.38 -0.84 -22.22
CA LEU A 20 -15.60 -0.07 -23.20
C LEU A 20 -16.40 0.36 -24.42
N ASP A 21 -17.27 -0.52 -24.94
CA ASP A 21 -17.97 -0.31 -26.22
C ASP A 21 -19.50 -0.50 -26.12
N ASN A 22 -20.02 -0.83 -24.93
CA ASN A 22 -21.44 -1.02 -24.64
C ASN A 22 -22.12 -2.13 -25.48
N ILE A 23 -21.32 -3.04 -26.05
CA ILE A 23 -21.81 -4.22 -26.77
C ILE A 23 -22.22 -5.29 -25.76
N ASP A 24 -23.23 -6.09 -26.10
CA ASP A 24 -23.66 -7.23 -25.28
C ASP A 24 -22.46 -8.15 -25.00
N TRP A 25 -22.36 -8.59 -23.74
CA TRP A 25 -21.21 -9.35 -23.28
C TRP A 25 -21.23 -10.77 -23.83
N GLU A 26 -20.71 -10.94 -25.04
CA GLU A 26 -20.46 -12.25 -25.61
C GLU A 26 -19.28 -12.92 -24.90
N LEU A 27 -19.48 -14.16 -24.47
CA LEU A 27 -18.48 -14.96 -23.78
C LEU A 27 -17.35 -15.34 -24.76
N LYS A 28 -16.46 -14.40 -25.08
CA LYS A 28 -15.22 -14.72 -25.81
C LYS A 28 -14.28 -15.41 -24.84
N THR A 29 -14.31 -16.74 -24.88
CA THR A 29 -13.32 -17.61 -24.24
C THR A 29 -11.93 -17.19 -24.71
N SER A 30 -11.17 -16.67 -23.76
CA SER A 30 -9.77 -16.30 -23.87
C SER A 30 -9.45 -15.19 -24.88
N CYS A 31 -9.49 -13.94 -24.40
CA CYS A 31 -8.44 -13.00 -24.77
C CYS A 31 -7.11 -13.53 -24.21
N CYS A 32 -6.50 -14.50 -24.89
CA CYS A 32 -5.09 -14.82 -24.73
C CYS A 32 -4.31 -13.63 -25.27
N LEU A 33 -4.18 -12.56 -24.49
CA LEU A 33 -3.01 -11.72 -24.66
C LEU A 33 -1.84 -12.59 -24.24
N ALA A 34 -1.18 -13.17 -25.23
CA ALA A 34 0.15 -13.69 -25.08
C ALA A 34 1.00 -12.59 -24.43
N GLU A 35 1.48 -12.87 -23.22
CA GLU A 35 2.79 -12.43 -22.75
C GLU A 35 3.09 -10.91 -22.72
N CYS A 36 2.10 -10.06 -22.50
CA CYS A 36 2.38 -8.82 -21.76
C CYS A 36 2.42 -9.17 -20.28
N ASN A 37 3.38 -10.01 -19.87
CA ASN A 37 3.52 -10.41 -18.48
C ASN A 37 3.91 -9.17 -17.67
N LEU A 38 2.91 -8.51 -17.07
CA LEU A 38 3.08 -7.32 -16.24
C LEU A 38 4.12 -7.54 -15.15
N ASN A 39 4.38 -8.80 -14.75
CA ASN A 39 5.44 -9.16 -13.83
C ASN A 39 6.81 -8.61 -14.24
N TYR A 40 7.13 -8.54 -15.54
CA TYR A 40 8.40 -7.99 -16.03
C TYR A 40 8.35 -6.47 -16.29
N SER A 41 7.26 -5.80 -15.95
CA SER A 41 7.22 -4.34 -16.00
C SER A 41 8.03 -3.77 -14.85
N ARG A 42 8.99 -2.89 -15.14
CA ARG A 42 9.73 -2.17 -14.10
C ARG A 42 8.81 -1.13 -13.47
N VAL A 43 8.66 -1.22 -12.15
CA VAL A 43 7.80 -0.36 -11.34
C VAL A 43 8.60 0.28 -10.19
N ARG A 44 8.16 1.44 -9.73
CA ARG A 44 8.72 2.06 -8.52
C ARG A 44 8.03 1.50 -7.29
N CYS A 45 8.76 1.44 -6.17
CA CYS A 45 8.17 1.11 -4.88
C CYS A 45 7.01 2.07 -4.56
N PRO A 46 5.85 1.56 -4.07
CA PRO A 46 4.74 2.42 -3.67
C PRO A 46 5.11 3.39 -2.53
N ASN A 47 6.18 3.10 -1.78
CA ASN A 47 6.68 3.95 -0.69
C ASN A 47 7.63 5.07 -1.17
N THR A 48 7.69 5.38 -2.48
CA THR A 48 8.50 6.50 -2.99
C THR A 48 8.15 7.85 -2.36
N GLY A 49 6.87 8.09 -2.05
CA GLY A 49 6.44 9.30 -1.32
C GLY A 49 7.03 9.42 0.10
N TYR A 50 7.57 8.33 0.65
CA TYR A 50 8.19 8.28 1.97
C TYR A 50 9.72 8.16 1.93
N GLY A 51 10.31 8.16 0.74
CA GLY A 51 11.77 8.17 0.52
C GLY A 51 12.34 6.89 -0.10
N CYS A 52 11.51 5.90 -0.49
CA CYS A 52 12.03 4.71 -1.16
C CYS A 52 12.33 4.96 -2.65
N GLU A 53 13.57 4.74 -3.06
CA GLU A 53 13.99 4.88 -4.47
C GLU A 53 14.07 3.53 -5.21
N TYR A 54 13.63 2.43 -4.59
CA TYR A 54 13.71 1.10 -5.20
C TYR A 54 12.84 0.98 -6.47
N VAL A 55 13.45 0.45 -7.54
CA VAL A 55 12.81 0.23 -8.84
C VAL A 55 13.22 -1.13 -9.41
N ASP A 56 12.26 -2.03 -9.55
CA ASP A 56 12.49 -3.38 -10.06
C ASP A 56 11.22 -3.91 -10.74
N TYR A 57 11.25 -5.16 -11.20
CA TYR A 57 10.11 -5.86 -11.79
C TYR A 57 8.95 -6.01 -10.80
N LEU A 58 7.72 -6.00 -11.32
CA LEU A 58 6.49 -6.09 -10.52
C LEU A 58 6.41 -7.38 -9.69
N ASP A 59 6.95 -8.51 -10.19
CA ASP A 59 7.01 -9.76 -9.43
C ASP A 59 7.88 -9.68 -8.17
N ARG A 60 8.99 -8.94 -8.24
CA ARG A 60 9.89 -8.69 -7.11
C ARG A 60 9.37 -7.61 -6.17
N MET A 61 8.46 -6.75 -6.64
CA MET A 61 7.94 -5.64 -5.86
C MET A 61 7.15 -6.11 -4.63
N ASN A 62 6.41 -7.21 -4.74
CA ASN A 62 5.65 -7.76 -3.61
C ASN A 62 6.56 -8.16 -2.45
N ASP A 63 7.69 -8.81 -2.75
CA ASP A 63 8.69 -9.17 -1.76
C ASP A 63 9.30 -7.91 -1.12
N HIS A 64 9.78 -6.97 -1.96
CA HIS A 64 10.34 -5.70 -1.51
C HIS A 64 9.43 -4.94 -0.54
N VAL A 65 8.14 -4.81 -0.85
CA VAL A 65 7.18 -4.07 -0.02
C VAL A 65 7.07 -4.68 1.38
N GLY A 66 7.21 -6.00 1.52
CA GLY A 66 7.15 -6.71 2.81
C GLY A 66 8.24 -6.31 3.81
N TYR A 67 9.40 -5.84 3.33
CA TYR A 67 10.54 -5.40 4.16
C TYR A 67 11.05 -4.02 3.81
N CYS A 68 10.26 -3.21 3.09
CA CYS A 68 10.67 -1.89 2.64
C CYS A 68 10.97 -0.99 3.85
N ALA A 69 12.21 -0.56 4.03
CA ALA A 69 12.62 0.26 5.18
C ALA A 69 12.01 1.69 5.20
N PHE A 70 11.22 2.05 4.18
CA PHE A 70 10.45 3.28 4.11
C PHE A 70 8.94 3.03 4.22
N TYR A 71 8.53 1.87 4.73
CA TYR A 71 7.12 1.59 4.98
C TYR A 71 6.51 2.73 5.83
N PRO A 72 5.30 3.18 5.48
CA PRO A 72 4.68 4.33 6.13
C PRO A 72 4.29 4.02 7.57
N LEU A 73 4.67 4.90 8.48
CA LEU A 73 4.30 4.82 9.88
C LEU A 73 3.87 6.19 10.43
N PRO A 74 2.76 6.25 11.19
CA PRO A 74 2.39 7.48 11.89
C PRO A 74 3.36 7.75 13.05
N CYS A 75 3.84 8.99 13.14
CA CYS A 75 4.61 9.43 14.31
C CYS A 75 3.71 9.44 15.56
N ILE A 76 4.12 8.72 16.61
CA ILE A 76 3.36 8.63 17.87
C ILE A 76 3.11 9.98 18.55
N LYS A 77 4.00 10.95 18.37
CA LYS A 77 3.85 12.28 18.99
C LYS A 77 2.92 13.18 18.21
N CYS A 78 3.03 13.21 16.88
CA CYS A 78 2.41 14.25 16.06
C CYS A 78 1.39 13.76 15.03
N GLY A 79 1.27 12.45 14.84
CA GLY A 79 0.36 11.80 13.90
C GLY A 79 0.79 11.84 12.43
N ILE A 80 1.83 12.61 12.07
CA ILE A 80 2.32 12.70 10.68
C ILE A 80 2.92 11.36 10.28
N THR A 81 2.50 10.82 9.13
CA THR A 81 3.06 9.62 8.53
C THR A 81 4.41 9.92 7.89
N VAL A 82 5.43 9.14 8.25
CA VAL A 82 6.78 9.19 7.69
C VAL A 82 7.24 7.78 7.34
N GLY A 83 8.24 7.64 6.46
CA GLY A 83 8.89 6.34 6.24
C GLY A 83 9.66 5.91 7.49
N TYR A 84 9.65 4.62 7.82
CA TYR A 84 10.32 4.07 9.01
C TYR A 84 11.78 4.56 9.17
N ASN A 85 12.61 4.48 8.12
CA ASN A 85 13.99 4.98 8.14
C ASN A 85 14.10 6.48 8.47
N ASN A 86 13.07 7.26 8.17
CA ASN A 86 13.04 8.70 8.42
C ASN A 86 12.43 9.05 9.79
N LEU A 87 11.90 8.08 10.55
CA LEU A 87 11.21 8.33 11.81
C LEU A 87 12.11 8.97 12.86
N VAL A 88 13.34 8.48 13.02
CA VAL A 88 14.29 9.05 13.99
C VAL A 88 14.64 10.48 13.61
N SER A 89 14.97 10.73 12.33
CA SER A 89 15.26 12.07 11.83
C SER A 89 14.09 13.02 12.03
N HIS A 90 12.86 12.56 11.74
CA HIS A 90 11.64 13.30 12.01
C HIS A 90 11.51 13.66 13.50
N LEU A 91 11.60 12.69 14.41
CA LEU A 91 11.51 12.92 15.86
C LEU A 91 12.56 13.91 16.36
N LEU A 92 13.77 13.85 15.78
CA LEU A 92 14.91 14.66 16.17
C LEU A 92 15.04 16.00 15.44
N ARG A 93 14.24 16.32 14.43
CA ARG A 93 14.44 17.55 13.64
C ARG A 93 13.17 18.22 13.15
N SER A 94 12.14 17.44 12.81
CA SER A 94 10.99 17.94 12.05
C SER A 94 9.65 17.75 12.76
N CYS A 95 9.62 16.98 13.85
CA CYS A 95 8.40 16.78 14.63
C CYS A 95 8.00 18.08 15.35
N LYS A 96 6.74 18.50 15.17
CA LYS A 96 6.18 19.68 15.87
C LYS A 96 6.17 19.56 17.41
N PHE A 97 6.26 18.34 17.94
CA PHE A 97 6.36 18.05 19.38
C PHE A 97 7.74 17.53 19.78
N ARG A 98 8.76 17.84 18.98
CA ARG A 98 10.16 17.61 19.32
C ARG A 98 10.49 18.37 20.59
N GLY A 99 11.13 17.71 21.55
CA GLY A 99 11.58 18.35 22.79
C GLY A 99 10.55 18.44 23.91
N ASN A 100 9.32 17.91 23.75
CA ASN A 100 8.50 17.62 24.93
C ASN A 100 9.11 16.42 25.65
N GLU A 101 9.69 16.75 26.80
CA GLU A 101 10.15 15.88 27.87
C GLU A 101 9.13 14.77 28.11
N THR A 102 9.64 13.63 28.54
CA THR A 102 8.86 12.51 29.09
C THR A 102 7.65 13.04 29.86
N ALA A 103 6.46 12.89 29.29
CA ALA A 103 5.31 12.67 30.16
C ALA A 103 5.66 11.35 30.87
N ASP A 104 6.11 11.48 32.12
CA ASP A 104 6.35 10.37 33.02
C ASP A 104 5.21 9.36 32.82
N PRO A 105 5.48 8.07 32.50
CA PRO A 105 4.41 7.10 32.44
C PRO A 105 3.79 7.06 33.83
N LYS A 106 2.60 7.67 33.97
CA LYS A 106 1.83 7.62 35.20
C LYS A 106 1.69 6.14 35.56
N PRO A 107 2.22 5.70 36.73
CA PRO A 107 2.21 4.29 37.06
C PRO A 107 0.77 3.79 37.01
N ALA A 108 0.55 2.72 36.25
CA ALA A 108 -0.72 2.02 36.24
C ALA A 108 -0.99 1.57 37.68
N VAL A 109 -2.02 2.16 38.30
CA VAL A 109 -2.53 1.67 39.58
C VAL A 109 -3.12 0.30 39.27
N LEU A 110 -2.40 -0.74 39.66
CA LEU A 110 -2.93 -2.10 39.74
C LEU A 110 -3.85 -2.13 40.96
N ASP A 111 -5.14 -1.90 40.74
CA ASP A 111 -6.16 -2.22 41.73
C ASP A 111 -6.18 -3.75 41.90
N ALA A 112 -5.51 -4.22 42.94
CA ALA A 112 -5.66 -5.58 43.43
C ALA A 112 -7.08 -5.73 43.98
N VAL A 113 -7.94 -6.41 43.23
CA VAL A 113 -9.23 -6.88 43.73
C VAL A 113 -8.94 -7.99 44.75
N GLY A 114 -9.23 -7.71 46.02
CA GLY A 114 -9.35 -8.69 47.09
C GLY A 114 -10.73 -9.33 47.13
#